data_AF-A0A9X8YPV8-F1
#
_entry.id   AF-A0A9X8YPV8-F1
#
_cell.length_a   1.000
_cell.length_b   1.000
_cell.length_c   1.000
_cell.angle_alpha   90.00
_cell.angle_beta   90.00
_cell.angle_gamma   90.00
#
_symmetry.space_group_name_H-M   'P 1'
#
loop_
_entity.id
_entity.type
_entity.pdbx_description
1 polymer ?
#
loop_
_entity_poly.entity_id
_entity_poly.type
_entity_poly.pdbx_seq_one_letter_code
_entity_poly.pdbx_strand_id
1 'polypeptide(L)'
;AQTEFDLNDWWDSYQLHDLEVKTLPGVFSRDGLDVGSSLLLSTLEKHMKGKVLDIGCGAGVMASVMAKLSPKVKLTLSDVNAAAVESSRATLAANGIEGEVIVSNVYSDITG
;
A
#
# COMPACT_ATOMS: atom_id res chain seq x y z
N ALA A 1 -29.50 -14.74 18.05
CA ALA A 1 -28.09 -15.17 18.08
C ALA A 1 -27.25 -13.93 18.29
N GLN A 2 -26.26 -13.97 19.18
CA GLN A 2 -25.33 -12.87 19.36
C GLN A 2 -24.36 -12.88 18.18
N THR A 3 -24.25 -11.78 17.46
CA THR A 3 -23.28 -11.65 16.37
C THR A 3 -21.88 -11.67 16.96
N GLU A 4 -21.02 -12.58 16.49
CA GLU A 4 -19.60 -12.60 16.81
C GLU A 4 -18.82 -11.73 15.82
N PHE A 5 -17.73 -11.13 16.27
CA PHE A 5 -16.82 -10.39 15.40
C PHE A 5 -15.86 -11.37 14.73
N ASP A 6 -15.88 -11.43 13.41
CA ASP A 6 -14.84 -12.06 12.59
C ASP A 6 -14.14 -10.96 11.78
N LEU A 7 -12.81 -10.85 11.90
CA LEU A 7 -12.02 -9.88 11.13
C LEU A 7 -12.14 -10.12 9.63
N ASN A 8 -12.33 -11.36 9.19
CA ASN A 8 -12.43 -11.72 7.78
C ASN A 8 -13.62 -11.06 7.09
N ASP A 9 -14.69 -10.75 7.83
CA ASP A 9 -15.90 -10.09 7.33
C ASP A 9 -15.68 -8.62 6.94
N TRP A 10 -14.54 -8.03 7.33
CA TRP A 10 -14.27 -6.60 7.17
C TRP A 10 -13.26 -6.29 6.07
N TRP A 11 -12.66 -7.30 5.46
CA TRP A 11 -11.82 -7.10 4.30
C TRP A 11 -12.66 -6.70 3.10
N ASP A 12 -12.21 -5.66 2.42
CA ASP A 12 -12.73 -5.26 1.12
C ASP A 12 -11.62 -5.40 0.07
N SER A 13 -12.02 -5.57 -1.18
CA SER A 13 -11.10 -5.66 -2.30
C SER A 13 -11.68 -5.01 -3.54
N TYR A 14 -10.85 -4.28 -4.27
CA TYR A 14 -11.22 -3.70 -5.54
C TYR A 14 -10.08 -3.79 -6.55
N GLN A 15 -10.44 -3.72 -7.83
CA GLN A 15 -9.48 -3.74 -8.93
C GLN A 15 -9.16 -2.31 -9.37
N LEU A 16 -7.87 -2.00 -9.47
CA LEU A 16 -7.35 -0.77 -10.03
C LEU A 16 -6.41 -1.10 -11.18
N HIS A 17 -6.91 -1.02 -12.41
CA HIS A 17 -6.20 -1.49 -13.60
C HIS A 17 -5.80 -2.97 -13.46
N ASP A 18 -4.49 -3.26 -13.34
CA ASP A 18 -3.92 -4.61 -13.17
C ASP A 18 -3.49 -4.89 -11.72
N LEU A 19 -3.97 -4.08 -10.76
CA LEU A 19 -3.70 -4.23 -9.33
C LEU A 19 -4.96 -4.64 -8.56
N GLU A 20 -4.85 -5.75 -7.82
CA GLU A 20 -5.81 -6.09 -6.78
C GLU A 20 -5.45 -5.35 -5.49
N VAL A 21 -6.32 -4.46 -5.01
CA VAL A 21 -6.11 -3.74 -3.75
C VAL A 21 -6.96 -4.38 -2.67
N LYS A 22 -6.33 -4.69 -1.52
CA LYS A 22 -7.00 -5.20 -0.32
C LYS A 22 -6.97 -4.14 0.77
N THR A 23 -8.10 -3.91 1.42
CA THR A 23 -8.24 -2.82 2.38
C THR A 23 -9.15 -3.18 3.56
N LEU A 24 -8.83 -2.61 4.72
CA LEU A 24 -9.62 -2.70 5.94
C LEU A 24 -10.33 -1.37 6.24
N PRO A 25 -11.33 -1.36 7.13
CA PRO A 25 -11.98 -0.13 7.55
C PRO A 25 -11.04 0.89 8.18
N GLY A 26 -11.22 2.15 7.76
CA GLY A 26 -10.42 3.28 8.25
C GLY A 26 -9.11 3.51 7.50
N VAL A 27 -8.84 2.75 6.43
CA VAL A 27 -7.66 2.93 5.57
C VAL A 27 -7.98 3.85 4.39
N PHE A 28 -7.09 4.81 4.13
CA PHE A 28 -7.17 5.70 2.97
C PHE A 28 -7.00 4.92 1.65
N SER A 29 -7.59 5.41 0.56
CA SER A 29 -7.69 4.73 -0.74
C SER A 29 -8.58 3.49 -0.77
N ARG A 30 -9.65 3.42 0.04
CA ARG A 30 -10.68 2.38 -0.12
C ARG A 30 -11.34 2.42 -1.52
N ASP A 31 -11.50 3.61 -2.09
CA ASP A 31 -12.29 3.80 -3.32
C ASP A 31 -11.42 4.00 -4.58
N GLY A 32 -10.14 3.67 -4.52
CA GLY A 32 -9.22 3.81 -5.65
C GLY A 32 -8.17 4.91 -5.50
N LEU A 33 -7.56 5.23 -6.64
CA LEU A 33 -6.47 6.18 -6.74
C LEU A 33 -7.04 7.60 -6.86
N ASP A 34 -6.80 8.44 -5.85
CA ASP A 34 -7.28 9.81 -5.85
C ASP A 34 -6.54 10.66 -6.92
N VAL A 35 -7.07 11.86 -7.19
CA VAL A 35 -6.52 12.78 -8.20
C VAL A 35 -5.08 13.18 -7.87
N GLY A 36 -4.76 13.37 -6.59
CA GLY A 36 -3.42 13.72 -6.12
C GLY A 36 -2.43 12.56 -6.37
N SER A 37 -2.83 11.34 -6.01
CA SER A 37 -2.05 10.13 -6.32
C SER A 37 -1.82 9.96 -7.82
N SER A 38 -2.83 10.26 -8.65
CA SER A 38 -2.73 10.17 -10.12
C SER A 38 -1.71 11.17 -10.65
N LEU A 39 -1.77 12.41 -10.16
CA LEU A 39 -0.85 13.47 -10.55
C LEU A 39 0.58 13.12 -10.14
N LEU A 40 0.80 12.63 -8.91
CA LEU A 40 2.12 12.23 -8.44
C LEU A 40 2.70 11.13 -9.34
N LEU A 41 1.95 10.06 -9.61
CA LEU A 41 2.39 8.97 -10.49
C LEU A 41 2.74 9.45 -11.91
N SER A 42 2.04 10.45 -12.43
CA SER A 42 2.32 11.01 -13.76
C SER A 42 3.69 11.70 -13.87
N THR A 43 4.26 12.11 -12.73
CA THR A 43 5.57 12.80 -12.67
C THR A 43 6.76 11.86 -12.48
N LEU A 44 6.50 10.61 -12.11
CA LEU A 44 7.55 9.65 -11.78
C LEU A 44 8.15 9.04 -13.06
N GLU A 45 9.48 8.95 -13.08
CA GLU A 45 10.18 8.27 -14.15
C GLU A 45 9.91 6.76 -14.11
N LYS A 46 9.79 6.15 -15.29
CA LYS A 46 9.70 4.69 -15.41
C LYS A 46 11.08 4.07 -15.27
N HIS A 47 11.14 2.83 -14.80
CA HIS A 47 12.38 2.04 -14.68
C HIS A 47 13.42 2.61 -13.68
N MET A 48 12.95 3.28 -12.63
CA MET A 48 13.78 3.67 -11.50
C MET A 48 14.41 2.45 -10.81
N LYS A 49 15.49 2.71 -10.08
CA LYS A 49 16.25 1.71 -9.32
C LYS A 49 16.65 2.30 -7.97
N GLY A 50 16.86 1.45 -6.98
CA GLY A 50 17.33 1.87 -5.66
C GLY A 50 16.28 1.66 -4.57
N LYS A 51 16.55 2.20 -3.38
CA LYS A 51 15.63 2.15 -2.24
C LYS A 51 14.55 3.23 -2.40
N VAL A 52 13.29 2.85 -2.24
CA VAL A 52 12.14 3.76 -2.26
C VAL A 52 11.37 3.58 -0.97
N LEU A 53 11.03 4.69 -0.32
CA LEU A 53 10.24 4.72 0.90
C LEU A 53 8.90 5.42 0.63
N ASP A 54 7.80 4.71 0.90
CA ASP A 54 6.43 5.22 0.87
C ASP A 54 5.95 5.50 2.31
N ILE A 55 5.67 6.76 2.64
CA ILE A 55 5.30 7.20 4.00
C ILE A 55 3.83 7.56 4.03
N GLY A 56 3.09 7.00 4.98
CA GLY A 56 1.63 7.08 4.99
C GLY A 56 1.04 6.17 3.92
N CYS A 57 1.49 4.91 3.90
CA CYS A 57 1.29 4.02 2.76
C CYS A 57 -0.17 3.60 2.52
N GLY A 58 -1.07 3.78 3.49
CA GLY A 58 -2.50 3.46 3.31
C GLY A 58 -2.69 1.98 2.91
N ALA A 59 -3.43 1.72 1.82
CA ALA A 59 -3.60 0.37 1.29
C ALA A 59 -2.44 -0.13 0.39
N GLY A 60 -1.35 0.65 0.26
CA GLY A 60 -0.15 0.27 -0.49
C GLY A 60 -0.26 0.48 -2.00
N VAL A 61 -1.23 1.29 -2.46
CA VAL A 61 -1.54 1.48 -3.88
C VAL A 61 -0.38 2.16 -4.62
N MET A 62 0.15 3.26 -4.05
CA MET A 62 1.25 4.03 -4.65
C MET A 62 2.50 3.17 -4.85
N ALA A 63 2.96 2.52 -3.78
CA ALA A 63 4.06 1.56 -3.83
C ALA A 63 3.82 0.43 -4.84
N SER A 64 2.60 -0.10 -4.93
CA SER A 64 2.28 -1.19 -5.86
C SER A 64 2.37 -0.74 -7.33
N VAL A 65 1.83 0.43 -7.67
CA VAL A 65 1.98 1.02 -9.01
C VAL A 65 3.46 1.29 -9.30
N MET A 66 4.20 1.84 -8.33
CA MET A 66 5.64 2.08 -8.47
C MET A 66 6.40 0.79 -8.77
N ALA A 67 6.11 -0.31 -8.08
CA ALA A 67 6.77 -1.60 -8.30
C ALA A 67 6.58 -2.11 -9.73
N LYS A 68 5.35 -1.97 -10.26
CA LYS A 68 5.01 -2.38 -11.64
C LYS A 68 5.76 -1.54 -12.67
N LEU A 69 5.84 -0.23 -12.48
CA LEU A 69 6.53 0.70 -13.39
C LEU A 69 8.06 0.58 -13.30
N SER A 70 8.57 0.22 -12.12
CA SER A 70 10.00 0.18 -11.81
C SER A 70 10.38 -1.10 -11.05
N PRO A 71 10.38 -2.29 -11.69
CA PRO A 71 10.59 -3.58 -11.00
C PRO A 71 11.94 -3.78 -10.29
N LYS A 72 12.85 -2.80 -10.40
CA LYS A 72 14.19 -2.81 -9.79
C LYS A 72 14.29 -1.94 -8.54
N VAL A 73 13.18 -1.35 -8.08
CA VAL A 73 13.14 -0.66 -6.79
C VAL A 73 13.06 -1.66 -5.65
N LYS A 74 13.65 -1.30 -4.51
CA LYS A 74 13.45 -1.98 -3.23
C LYS A 74 12.51 -1.13 -2.41
N LEU A 75 11.31 -1.64 -2.16
CA LEU A 75 10.23 -0.89 -1.51
C LEU A 75 10.26 -1.09 0.00
N THR A 76 10.17 0.03 0.71
CA THR A 76 9.77 0.09 2.11
C THR A 76 8.52 0.98 2.20
N LEU A 77 7.51 0.51 2.92
CA LEU A 77 6.25 1.21 3.15
C LEU A 77 6.11 1.43 4.65
N SER A 78 5.53 2.55 5.06
CA SER A 78 5.31 2.83 6.47
C SER A 78 3.99 3.56 6.72
N ASP A 79 3.35 3.22 7.83
CA ASP A 79 2.15 3.91 8.33
C ASP A 79 2.06 3.78 9.86
N VAL A 80 1.36 4.72 10.50
CA VAL A 80 1.01 4.63 11.93
C VAL A 80 -0.20 3.74 12.16
N ASN A 81 -1.05 3.56 11.15
CA ASN A 81 -2.29 2.81 11.24
C ASN A 81 -2.04 1.32 10.98
N ALA A 82 -2.30 0.48 11.97
CA ALA A 82 -2.18 -0.97 11.85
C ALA A 82 -3.04 -1.56 10.71
N ALA A 83 -4.25 -1.03 10.49
CA ALA A 83 -5.10 -1.46 9.39
C ALA A 83 -4.48 -1.12 8.03
N ALA A 84 -3.79 0.02 7.91
CA ALA A 84 -3.08 0.42 6.69
C ALA A 84 -1.87 -0.49 6.45
N VAL A 85 -1.10 -0.80 7.50
CA VAL A 85 0.03 -1.74 7.40
C VAL A 85 -0.43 -3.11 6.91
N GLU A 86 -1.49 -3.68 7.50
CA GLU A 86 -2.01 -4.98 7.07
C GLU A 86 -2.61 -4.91 5.65
N SER A 87 -3.32 -3.84 5.31
CA SER A 87 -3.86 -3.63 3.96
C SER A 87 -2.75 -3.54 2.92
N SER A 88 -1.69 -2.79 3.21
CA SER A 88 -0.50 -2.69 2.35
C SER A 88 0.17 -4.04 2.15
N ARG A 89 0.38 -4.83 3.21
CA ARG A 89 0.93 -6.19 3.10
C ARG A 89 0.05 -7.08 2.21
N ALA A 90 -1.26 -7.04 2.43
CA ALA A 90 -2.21 -7.85 1.68
C ALA A 90 -2.26 -7.46 0.20
N THR A 91 -2.21 -6.17 -0.12
CA THR A 91 -2.12 -5.66 -1.50
C THR A 91 -0.80 -6.08 -2.17
N LEU A 92 0.35 -5.92 -1.51
CA LEU A 92 1.63 -6.35 -2.07
C LEU A 92 1.63 -7.86 -2.37
N ALA A 93 1.14 -8.67 -1.41
CA ALA A 93 1.05 -10.11 -1.56
C ALA A 93 0.10 -10.54 -2.70
N ALA A 94 -1.08 -9.90 -2.81
CA ALA A 94 -2.05 -10.20 -3.87
C ALA A 94 -1.48 -9.94 -5.28
N ASN A 95 -0.53 -9.01 -5.41
CA ASN A 95 0.08 -8.64 -6.68
C ASN A 95 1.46 -9.26 -6.92
N GLY A 96 1.95 -10.12 -6.02
CA GLY A 96 3.29 -10.72 -6.10
C GLY A 96 4.43 -9.70 -6.03
N ILE A 97 4.23 -8.60 -5.30
CA ILE A 97 5.19 -7.52 -5.15
C ILE A 97 5.96 -7.71 -3.85
N GLU A 98 7.29 -7.68 -3.93
CA GLU A 98 8.15 -7.69 -2.74
C GLU A 98 8.30 -6.27 -2.18
N GLY A 99 8.18 -6.15 -0.85
CA GLY A 99 8.38 -4.90 -0.13
C GLY A 99 8.32 -5.12 1.37
N GLU A 100 9.05 -4.27 2.11
CA GLU A 100 8.99 -4.22 3.56
C GLU A 100 7.87 -3.26 3.98
N VAL A 101 7.01 -3.66 4.92
CA VAL A 101 5.99 -2.77 5.49
C VAL A 101 6.26 -2.63 6.98
N ILE A 102 6.34 -1.40 7.48
CA ILE A 102 6.77 -1.07 8.85
C ILE A 102 5.71 -0.21 9.53
N VAL A 103 5.36 -0.53 10.77
CA VAL A 103 4.59 0.41 11.61
C VAL A 103 5.57 1.49 12.10
N SER A 104 5.35 2.75 11.75
CA SER A 104 6.26 3.84 12.13
C SER A 104 5.50 5.16 12.30
N ASN A 105 5.86 5.94 13.32
CA ASN A 105 5.47 7.34 13.42
C ASN A 105 6.38 8.18 12.55
N VAL A 106 5.99 8.32 11.28
CA VAL A 106 6.80 8.95 10.23
C VAL A 106 8.15 8.23 10.16
N TYR A 107 9.24 8.82 10.67
CA TYR A 107 10.59 8.26 10.58
C TYR A 107 11.08 7.52 11.82
N SER A 108 10.26 7.41 12.89
CA SER A 108 10.73 6.87 14.18
C SER A 108 11.37 5.48 14.08
N ASP A 109 10.85 4.63 13.20
CA ASP A 109 11.25 3.23 13.07
C ASP A 109 11.89 2.93 11.71
N ILE A 110 12.33 3.98 10.99
CA ILE A 110 12.94 3.86 9.66
C ILE A 110 14.46 4.00 9.76
N THR A 111 15.19 2.97 9.32
CA THR A 111 16.66 2.96 9.30
C THR A 111 17.21 2.97 7.87
N GLY A 112 18.25 3.79 7.61
CA GLY A 112 18.87 4.00 6.28
C GLY A 112 19.94 2.98 5.88
#